data_AF-A0A8T4TM17-F1
#
_entry.id   AF-A0A8T4TM17-F1
#
_cell.length_a   1.000
_cell.length_b   1.000
_cell.length_c   1.000
_cell.angle_alpha   90.00
_cell.angle_beta   90.00
_cell.angle_gamma   90.00
#
_symmetry.space_group_name_H-M   'P 1'
#
loop_
_entity.id
_entity.type
_entity.pdbx_description
1 polymer ?
#
loop_
_entity_poly.entity_id
_entity_poly.type
_entity_poly.pdbx_seq_one_letter_code
_entity_poly.pdbx_strand_id
1 'polypeptide(L)' 'MDKQIIMYIIAGILVIGLLVLTFFPGSIQAWKDSGKSTEEKCNPAPGYTEESWKEHMSHHPSIYKDCLT' A
#
# COMPACT_ATOMS: atom_id res chain seq x y z
N MET A 1 -2.90 32.55 1.96
CA MET A 1 -3.83 31.49 2.39
C MET A 1 -4.04 31.63 3.89
N ASP A 2 -5.28 31.63 4.35
CA ASP A 2 -5.61 31.83 5.76
C ASP A 2 -5.04 30.69 6.64
N LYS A 3 -4.53 30.99 7.83
CA LYS A 3 -3.93 29.99 8.73
C LYS A 3 -4.94 28.93 9.17
N GLN A 4 -6.21 29.29 9.34
CA GLN A 4 -7.29 28.35 9.64
C GLN A 4 -7.55 27.43 8.45
N ILE A 5 -7.55 27.98 7.23
CA ILE A 5 -7.69 27.18 6.01
C ILE A 5 -6.53 26.18 5.88
N ILE A 6 -5.29 26.60 6.13
CA ILE A 6 -4.11 25.71 6.13
C ILE A 6 -4.30 24.57 7.15
N MET A 7 -4.74 24.89 8.37
CA MET A 7 -4.97 23.91 9.42
C MET A 7 -6.04 22.88 9.02
N TYR A 8 -7.17 23.32 8.45
CA TYR A 8 -8.23 22.41 8.01
C TYR A 8 -7.79 21.51 6.86
N ILE A 9 -6.97 22.01 5.93
CA ILE A 9 -6.40 21.20 4.85
C ILE A 9 -5.49 20.11 5.44
N ILE A 10 -4.60 20.46 6.37
CA ILE A 10 -3.72 19.49 7.01
C ILE A 10 -4.54 18.44 7.78
N ALA A 11 -5.52 18.87 8.58
CA ALA A 11 -6.40 17.97 9.32
C ALA A 11 -7.16 17.02 8.37
N GLY A 12 -7.67 17.54 7.25
CA GLY A 12 -8.34 16.76 6.22
C GLY A 12 -7.42 15.69 5.60
N ILE A 13 -6.19 16.06 5.23
CA ILE A 13 -5.20 15.12 4.68
C ILE A 13 -4.86 14.03 5.71
N LEU A 14 -4.70 14.39 6.99
CA LEU A 14 -4.41 13.41 8.04
C LEU A 14 -5.56 12.43 8.23
N VAL A 15 -6.81 12.91 8.24
CA VAL A 15 -7.99 12.05 8.34
C VAL A 15 -8.10 11.12 7.13
N ILE A 16 -7.92 11.65 5.91
CA ILE A 16 -7.94 10.83 4.69
C ILE A 16 -6.84 9.77 4.72
N GLY A 17 -5.61 10.16 5.08
CA GLY A 17 -4.49 9.23 5.21
C GLY A 17 -4.78 8.12 6.22
N LEU A 18 -5.35 8.46 7.38
CA LEU A 18 -5.73 7.47 8.39
C LEU A 18 -6.80 6.49 7.88
N LEU A 19 -7.80 6.98 7.15
CA LEU A 19 -8.83 6.12 6.56
C LEU A 19 -8.22 5.15 5.54
N VAL A 20 -7.34 5.64 4.66
CA VAL A 20 -6.65 4.79 3.68
C VAL A 20 -5.86 3.69 4.37
N LEU A 21 -5.09 4.02 5.41
CA LEU A 21 -4.30 3.02 6.15
C LEU A 21 -5.16 2.01 6.92
N THR A 22 -6.34 2.41 7.37
CA THR A 22 -7.27 1.55 8.12
C THR A 22 -7.98 0.55 7.20
N PHE A 23 -8.50 1.01 6.07
CA PHE A 23 -9.28 0.17 5.16
C PHE A 23 -8.42 -0.59 4.13
N PHE A 24 -7.20 -0.10 3.87
CA PHE A 24 -6.28 -0.70 2.89
C PHE A 24 -4.88 -0.93 3.49
N PRO A 25 -4.75 -1.74 4.55
CA PRO A 25 -3.47 -1.97 5.23
C PRO A 25 -2.39 -2.57 4.31
N GLY A 26 -2.80 -3.31 3.26
CA GLY A 26 -1.89 -3.86 2.24
C GLY A 26 -1.09 -2.81 1.47
N SER A 27 -1.53 -1.55 1.43
CA SER A 27 -0.79 -0.45 0.79
C SER A 27 0.59 -0.22 1.42
N ILE A 28 0.73 -0.45 2.74
CA ILE A 28 2.00 -0.35 3.46
C ILE A 28 2.97 -1.41 2.95
N GLN A 29 2.48 -2.64 2.72
CA GLN A 29 3.30 -3.73 2.24
C GLN A 29 3.76 -3.49 0.79
N ALA A 30 2.87 -3.02 -0.09
CA ALA A 30 3.26 -2.61 -1.44
C ALA A 30 4.33 -1.51 -1.44
N TRP A 31 4.22 -0.51 -0.57
CA TRP A 31 5.25 0.52 -0.44
C TRP A 31 6.59 -0.05 0.06
N LYS A 32 6.55 -0.94 1.07
CA LYS A 32 7.72 -1.62 1.61
C LYS A 32 8.43 -2.53 0.59
N ASP A 33 7.69 -3.09 -0.36
CA ASP A 33 8.25 -3.97 -1.40
C ASP A 33 8.69 -3.21 -2.66
N SER A 34 8.37 -1.91 -2.73
CA SER A 34 8.89 -1.02 -3.76
C SER A 34 10.42 -0.94 -3.67
N GLY A 35 11.11 -1.36 -4.73
CA GLY A 35 12.57 -1.37 -4.80
C GLY A 35 13.24 -2.63 -4.27
N LYS A 36 12.48 -3.64 -3.81
CA LYS A 36 13.04 -4.95 -3.42
C LYS A 36 13.25 -5.91 -4.60
N SER A 37 14.11 -6.90 -4.36
CA SER A 37 14.35 -8.01 -5.27
C SER A 37 13.13 -8.94 -5.39
N THR A 38 13.07 -9.72 -6.47
CA THR A 38 11.93 -10.59 -6.79
C THR A 38 11.70 -11.68 -5.72
N GLU A 39 12.75 -12.31 -5.20
CA GLU A 39 12.62 -13.36 -4.19
C GLU A 39 11.99 -12.87 -2.87
N GLU A 40 12.21 -11.60 -2.53
CA GLU A 40 11.70 -11.03 -1.27
C GLU A 40 10.25 -10.57 -1.33
N LYS A 41 9.75 -10.28 -2.54
CA LYS A 41 8.41 -9.67 -2.74
C LYS A 41 7.36 -10.61 -3.32
N CYS A 42 7.75 -11.75 -3.91
CA CYS A 42 6.77 -12.69 -4.48
C CYS A 42 6.16 -13.64 -3.43
N ASN A 43 6.81 -13.80 -2.27
CA ASN A 43 6.31 -14.65 -1.20
C ASN A 43 5.23 -13.93 -0.37
N PRO A 44 4.17 -14.63 0.08
CA PRO A 44 3.10 -14.02 0.88
C PRO A 44 3.62 -13.33 2.13
N ALA A 45 3.20 -12.07 2.31
CA ALA A 45 3.46 -11.33 3.53
C ALA A 45 2.67 -11.92 4.72
N PRO A 46 3.10 -11.68 5.97
CA PRO A 46 2.36 -12.14 7.15
C PRO A 46 0.91 -11.69 7.13
N GLY A 47 -0.01 -12.63 7.36
CA GLY A 47 -1.46 -12.38 7.33
C GLY A 47 -2.12 -12.56 5.96
N TYR A 48 -1.36 -12.85 4.90
CA TYR A 48 -1.88 -13.22 3.59
C TYR A 48 -1.85 -14.74 3.36
N THR A 49 -2.84 -15.25 2.64
CA THR A 49 -2.77 -16.55 1.98
C THR A 49 -2.08 -16.37 0.62
N GLU A 50 -1.66 -17.45 -0.03
CA GLU A 50 -1.13 -17.35 -1.40
C GLU A 50 -2.14 -16.73 -2.37
N GLU A 51 -3.42 -17.08 -2.24
CA GLU A 51 -4.49 -16.54 -3.08
C GLU A 51 -4.69 -15.05 -2.86
N SER A 52 -4.83 -14.61 -1.60
CA SER A 52 -5.01 -13.19 -1.30
C SER A 52 -3.75 -12.37 -1.57
N TRP A 53 -2.56 -12.99 -1.52
CA TRP A 53 -1.32 -12.36 -1.93
C TRP A 53 -1.26 -12.17 -3.45
N LYS A 54 -1.65 -13.17 -4.24
CA LYS A 54 -1.76 -13.03 -5.71
C LYS A 54 -2.76 -11.95 -6.09
N GLU A 55 -3.91 -11.88 -5.41
CA GLU A 55 -4.86 -10.79 -5.59
C GLU A 55 -4.23 -9.44 -5.25
N HIS A 56 -3.58 -9.29 -4.09
CA HIS A 56 -2.85 -8.07 -3.72
C HIS A 56 -1.82 -7.64 -4.78
N MET A 57 -0.97 -8.58 -5.22
CA MET A 57 0.05 -8.32 -6.23
C MET A 57 -0.55 -7.85 -7.56
N SER A 58 -1.73 -8.37 -7.92
CA SER A 58 -2.43 -8.00 -9.16
C SER A 58 -2.86 -6.52 -9.21
N HIS A 59 -3.06 -5.88 -8.05
CA HIS A 59 -3.34 -4.44 -7.96
C HIS A 59 -2.10 -3.57 -8.16
N HIS A 60 -0.89 -4.14 -8.09
CA HIS A 60 0.38 -3.41 -8.15
C HIS A 60 1.36 -4.03 -9.17
N PRO A 61 0.98 -4.13 -10.46
CA PRO A 61 1.78 -4.81 -11.47
C PRO A 61 3.15 -4.17 -11.71
N SER A 62 3.31 -2.86 -11.46
CA SER A 62 4.62 -2.19 -11.53
C SER A 62 5.63 -2.71 -10.50
N ILE A 63 5.15 -3.27 -9.39
CA ILE A 63 5.97 -3.82 -8.31
C ILE A 63 6.15 -5.34 -8.50
N TYR A 64 5.09 -6.06 -8.87
CA TYR A 64 5.05 -7.52 -8.81
C TYR A 64 4.92 -8.23 -10.17
N LYS A 65 5.16 -7.55 -11.30
CA LYS A 65 5.06 -8.17 -12.65
C LYS A 65 5.76 -9.53 -12.79
N ASP A 66 6.89 -9.72 -12.11
CA ASP A 66 7.72 -10.93 -12.22
C ASP A 66 7.27 -12.03 -11.23
N CYS A 67 6.27 -11.75 -10.39
CA CYS A 67 5.71 -12.68 -9.39
C CYS A 67 4.45 -13.40 -9.86
N LEU A 68 3.79 -12.87 -10.89
CA LEU A 68 2.49 -13.36 -11.40
C LEU A 68 2.62 -14.11 -12.73
N THR A 69 3.84 -14.50 -13.08
CA THR A 69 4.19 -15.34 -14.24
C THR A 69 4.25 -16.81 -13.90
#